data_AF-A0A7J5WSX2-F1
#
_entry.id   AF-A0A7J5WSX2-F1
#
_cell.length_a   1.000
_cell.length_b   1.000
_cell.length_c   1.000
_cell.angle_alpha   90.00
_cell.angle_beta   90.00
_cell.angle_gamma   90.00
#
_symmetry.space_group_name_H-M   'P 1'
#
loop_
_entity.id
_entity.type
_entity.pdbx_description
1 polymer ?
#
loop_
_entity_poly.entity_id
_entity_poly.type
_entity_poly.pdbx_seq_one_letter_code
_entity_poly.pdbx_strand_id
1 'polypeptide(L)'
;MQSVPGRLPEFLANGVVGLLRPEDRVFEAMLDGWRAQMLARGLGVPFIRSSCSLVARFQEHSNEYPWTWQPIHVDEFLADRRTGPKAVSVSTLRANAGTIRAFCYYVTDERYGWATFCSKAFDDVPAQVEAPRV
;
A
#
# COMPACT_ATOMS: atom_id res chain seq x y z
N MET A 1 -21.96 -0.22 6.37
CA MET A 1 -21.88 0.16 4.94
C MET A 1 -20.82 -0.74 4.31
N GLN A 2 -21.22 -1.81 3.62
CA GLN A 2 -20.28 -2.81 3.10
C GLN A 2 -19.76 -2.33 1.75
N SER A 3 -18.47 -2.01 1.68
CA SER A 3 -17.78 -1.75 0.41
C SER A 3 -17.73 -3.03 -0.41
N VAL A 4 -18.18 -2.97 -1.67
CA VAL A 4 -18.06 -4.09 -2.62
C VAL A 4 -16.59 -4.21 -3.03
N PRO A 5 -15.97 -5.40 -2.96
CA PRO A 5 -14.59 -5.60 -3.40
C PRO A 5 -14.39 -5.11 -4.85
N GLY A 6 -13.40 -4.26 -5.08
CA GLY A 6 -13.10 -3.73 -6.43
C GLY A 6 -13.67 -2.34 -6.72
N ARG A 7 -14.55 -1.79 -5.89
CA ARG A 7 -15.09 -0.45 -6.10
C ARG A 7 -14.35 0.57 -5.21
N LEU A 8 -13.98 1.71 -5.79
CA LEU A 8 -13.57 2.88 -5.00
C LEU A 8 -14.66 3.20 -3.97
N PRO A 9 -14.33 3.40 -2.68
CA PRO A 9 -15.33 3.74 -1.68
C PRO A 9 -16.19 4.93 -2.10
N GLU A 10 -17.50 4.87 -1.79
CA GLU A 10 -18.46 5.91 -2.22
C GLU A 10 -18.07 7.31 -1.76
N PHE A 11 -17.41 7.44 -0.61
CA PHE A 11 -16.93 8.73 -0.10
C PHE A 11 -15.79 9.32 -0.94
N LEU A 12 -15.03 8.50 -1.67
CA LEU A 12 -14.00 8.95 -2.63
C LEU A 12 -14.60 9.20 -4.01
N ALA A 13 -15.69 8.52 -4.37
CA ALA A 13 -16.35 8.67 -5.67
C ALA A 13 -16.90 10.09 -5.90
N ASN A 14 -17.21 10.84 -4.83
CA ASN A 14 -17.67 12.23 -4.89
C ASN A 14 -16.52 13.26 -4.94
N GLY A 15 -15.27 12.81 -5.04
CA GLY A 15 -14.08 13.66 -5.09
C GLY A 15 -13.41 13.88 -3.73
N VAL A 16 -12.24 14.53 -3.76
CA VAL A 16 -11.40 14.78 -2.56
C VAL A 16 -11.78 16.07 -1.82
N VAL A 17 -12.56 16.94 -2.47
CA VAL A 17 -12.95 18.25 -1.95
C VAL A 17 -13.71 18.10 -0.64
N GLY A 18 -13.08 18.48 0.47
CA GLY A 18 -13.64 18.42 1.83
C GLY A 18 -13.09 17.30 2.72
N LEU A 19 -12.20 16.44 2.23
CA LEU A 19 -11.50 15.46 3.07
C LEU A 19 -10.39 16.14 3.88
N LEU A 20 -10.47 16.05 5.21
CA LEU A 20 -9.34 16.38 6.08
C LEU A 20 -8.27 15.29 5.93
N ARG A 21 -7.04 15.67 5.56
CA ARG A 21 -5.90 14.77 5.26
C ARG A 21 -6.25 13.76 4.17
N PRO A 22 -6.46 14.22 2.93
CA PRO A 22 -6.95 13.38 1.86
C PRO A 22 -6.03 12.19 1.54
N GLU A 23 -4.72 12.37 1.67
CA GLU A 23 -3.72 11.34 1.40
C GLU A 23 -3.86 10.17 2.38
N ASP A 24 -3.92 10.46 3.69
CA ASP A 24 -4.17 9.46 4.76
C ASP A 24 -5.46 8.67 4.46
N ARG A 25 -6.55 9.36 4.12
CA ARG A 25 -7.86 8.74 3.88
C ARG A 25 -7.87 7.85 2.66
N VAL A 26 -7.19 8.25 1.60
CA VAL A 26 -7.06 7.44 0.39
C VAL A 26 -6.18 6.23 0.65
N PHE A 27 -5.08 6.39 1.40
CA PHE A 27 -4.22 5.28 1.77
C PHE A 27 -4.93 4.24 2.67
N GLU A 28 -5.67 4.70 3.69
CA GLU A 28 -6.52 3.84 4.52
C GLU A 28 -7.52 3.04 3.66
N ALA A 29 -8.17 3.72 2.71
CA ALA A 29 -9.10 3.10 1.78
C ALA A 29 -8.43 2.06 0.86
N MET A 30 -7.19 2.32 0.39
CA MET A 30 -6.41 1.35 -0.36
C MET A 30 -6.12 0.11 0.47
N LEU A 31 -5.71 0.27 1.74
CA LEU A 31 -5.46 -0.86 2.66
C LEU A 31 -6.72 -1.68 2.92
N ASP A 32 -7.88 -1.04 3.09
CA ASP A 32 -9.17 -1.72 3.28
C ASP A 32 -9.58 -2.51 2.04
N GLY A 33 -9.44 -1.92 0.85
CA GLY A 33 -9.69 -2.62 -0.40
C GLY A 33 -8.73 -3.79 -0.63
N TRP A 34 -7.45 -3.64 -0.25
CA TRP A 34 -6.47 -4.72 -0.35
C TRP A 34 -6.77 -5.86 0.62
N ARG A 35 -7.21 -5.54 1.85
CA ARG A 35 -7.75 -6.53 2.80
C ARG A 35 -8.93 -7.29 2.18
N ALA A 36 -9.88 -6.58 1.58
CA ALA A 36 -11.05 -7.21 0.95
C ALA A 36 -10.64 -8.12 -0.24
N GLN A 37 -9.69 -7.68 -1.06
CA GLN A 37 -9.13 -8.50 -2.14
C GLN A 37 -8.50 -9.79 -1.59
N MET A 38 -7.63 -9.68 -0.58
CA MET A 38 -6.96 -10.84 0.00
C MET A 38 -7.95 -11.82 0.64
N LEU A 39 -9.00 -11.31 1.31
CA LEU A 39 -10.10 -12.14 1.84
C LEU A 39 -10.83 -12.89 0.72
N ALA A 40 -11.17 -12.20 -0.38
CA ALA A 40 -11.83 -12.82 -1.54
C ALA A 40 -10.96 -13.91 -2.21
N ARG A 41 -9.63 -13.83 -2.04
CA ARG A 41 -8.66 -14.84 -2.49
C ARG A 41 -8.44 -15.99 -1.49
N GLY A 42 -9.17 -16.02 -0.38
CA GLY A 42 -9.07 -17.08 0.64
C GLY A 42 -7.83 -16.99 1.52
N LEU A 43 -7.15 -15.85 1.59
CA LEU A 43 -5.98 -15.69 2.46
C LEU A 43 -6.40 -15.58 3.93
N GLY A 44 -5.56 -16.14 4.82
CA GLY A 44 -5.82 -16.16 6.26
C GLY A 44 -5.76 -14.76 6.88
N VAL A 45 -6.68 -14.47 7.80
CA VAL A 45 -6.76 -13.19 8.53
C VAL A 45 -5.44 -12.77 9.20
N PRO A 46 -4.64 -13.68 9.81
CA PRO A 46 -3.33 -13.30 10.35
C PRO A 46 -2.36 -12.76 9.30
N PHE A 47 -2.31 -13.39 8.12
CA PHE A 47 -1.46 -12.96 7.00
C PHE A 47 -1.91 -11.61 6.45
N ILE A 48 -3.22 -11.40 6.31
CA ILE A 48 -3.79 -10.12 5.89
C ILE A 48 -3.38 -9.01 6.86
N ARG A 49 -3.54 -9.24 8.16
CA ARG A 49 -3.18 -8.25 9.19
C ARG A 49 -1.70 -7.91 9.16
N SER A 50 -0.82 -8.90 9.06
CA SER A 50 0.62 -8.66 8.99
C SER A 50 1.01 -7.91 7.73
N SER A 51 0.37 -8.23 6.60
CA SER A 51 0.64 -7.59 5.32
C SER A 51 0.25 -6.10 5.33
N CYS A 52 -0.98 -5.78 5.75
CA CYS A 52 -1.42 -4.39 5.89
C CYS A 52 -0.57 -3.62 6.92
N SER A 53 -0.22 -4.25 8.05
CA SER A 53 0.61 -3.60 9.07
C SER A 53 2.03 -3.29 8.57
N LEU A 54 2.59 -4.13 7.71
CA LEU A 54 3.90 -3.85 7.13
C LEU A 54 3.83 -2.67 6.16
N VAL A 55 2.81 -2.63 5.29
CA VAL A 55 2.63 -1.54 4.33
C VAL A 55 2.37 -0.21 5.06
N ALA A 56 1.56 -0.21 6.13
CA ALA A 56 1.36 0.96 6.98
C ALA A 56 2.68 1.43 7.61
N ARG A 57 3.51 0.53 8.14
CA ARG A 57 4.84 0.88 8.67
C ARG A 57 5.79 1.44 7.60
N PHE A 58 5.67 0.96 6.37
CA PHE A 58 6.46 1.49 5.26
C PHE A 58 6.02 2.92 4.90
N GLN A 59 4.72 3.17 4.86
CA GLN A 59 4.17 4.52 4.70
C GLN A 59 4.64 5.44 5.84
N GLU A 60 4.54 4.99 7.10
CA GLU A 60 5.01 5.76 8.27
C GLU A 60 6.52 6.04 8.24
N HIS A 61 7.33 5.08 7.77
CA HIS A 61 8.79 5.22 7.67
C HIS A 61 9.20 6.18 6.56
N SER A 62 8.60 6.05 5.38
CA SER A 62 8.89 6.93 4.24
C SER A 62 8.24 8.31 4.36
N ASN A 63 7.15 8.43 5.13
CA ASN A 63 6.28 9.60 5.18
C ASN A 63 5.77 10.03 3.79
N GLU A 64 5.66 9.06 2.88
CA GLU A 64 5.26 9.22 1.49
C GLU A 64 4.12 8.25 1.16
N TYR A 65 3.40 8.51 0.07
CA TYR A 65 2.21 7.74 -0.31
C TYR A 65 2.45 6.89 -1.55
N PRO A 66 1.58 5.91 -1.87
CA PRO A 66 1.82 4.97 -2.97
C PRO A 66 2.09 5.60 -4.34
N TRP A 67 1.58 6.81 -4.60
CA TRP A 67 1.84 7.57 -5.83
C TRP A 67 3.18 8.32 -5.81
N THR A 68 3.76 8.61 -4.64
CA THR A 68 5.08 9.27 -4.52
C THR A 68 6.21 8.33 -4.11
N TRP A 69 5.91 7.05 -3.84
CA TRP A 69 6.94 6.09 -3.45
C TRP A 69 8.00 5.92 -4.54
N GLN A 70 9.25 5.74 -4.09
CA GLN A 70 10.42 5.54 -4.93
C GLN A 70 11.21 4.30 -4.46
N PRO A 71 12.04 3.70 -5.33
CA PRO A 71 12.92 2.59 -4.93
C PRO A 71 13.78 2.90 -3.71
N ILE A 72 14.28 4.14 -3.58
CA ILE A 72 15.10 4.57 -2.44
C ILE A 72 14.36 4.44 -1.11
N HIS A 73 13.06 4.75 -1.04
CA HIS A 73 12.28 4.59 0.17
C HIS A 73 12.21 3.11 0.60
N VAL A 74 12.09 2.20 -0.37
CA VAL A 74 12.07 0.75 -0.10
C VAL A 74 13.45 0.29 0.41
N ASP A 75 14.52 0.76 -0.22
CA ASP A 75 15.89 0.40 0.16
C ASP A 75 16.22 0.87 1.58
N GLU A 76 15.90 2.11 1.92
CA GLU A 76 16.09 2.67 3.26
C GLU A 76 15.27 1.91 4.31
N PHE A 77 13.98 1.66 4.02
CA PHE A 77 13.13 0.88 4.92
C PHE A 77 13.71 -0.52 5.17
N LEU A 78 14.13 -1.23 4.12
CA LEU A 78 14.68 -2.57 4.26
C LEU A 78 16.05 -2.56 4.96
N ALA A 79 16.90 -1.57 4.69
CA ALA A 79 18.17 -1.39 5.39
C ALA A 79 17.94 -1.24 6.91
N ASP A 80 17.02 -0.35 7.32
CA ASP A 80 16.70 -0.12 8.73
C ASP A 80 16.09 -1.35 9.39
N ARG A 81 15.23 -2.10 8.69
CA ARG A 81 14.69 -3.38 9.17
C ARG A 81 15.79 -4.42 9.40
N ARG A 82 16.91 -4.34 8.68
CA ARG A 82 18.04 -5.27 8.79
C ARG A 82 19.08 -4.85 9.84
N THR A 83 19.26 -3.56 10.08
CA THR A 83 20.33 -3.03 10.95
C THR A 83 19.80 -2.50 12.29
N GLY A 84 18.50 -2.24 12.41
CA GLY A 84 17.91 -1.65 13.61
C GLY A 84 17.86 -2.58 14.83
N PRO A 85 17.39 -2.07 15.99
CA PRO A 85 17.40 -2.80 17.27
C PRO A 85 16.61 -4.11 17.27
N LYS A 86 15.67 -4.26 16.33
CA LYS A 86 14.89 -5.48 16.09
C LYS A 86 15.14 -6.00 14.68
N ALA A 87 16.42 -6.14 14.33
CA ALA A 87 16.89 -6.64 13.04
C ALA A 87 16.19 -7.94 12.65
N VAL A 88 15.68 -8.00 11.43
CA VAL A 88 15.03 -9.21 10.90
C VAL A 88 16.03 -10.09 10.13
N SER A 89 15.65 -11.36 9.94
CA SER A 89 16.38 -12.28 9.08
C SER A 89 16.27 -11.85 7.61
N VAL A 90 17.18 -12.36 6.77
CA VAL A 90 17.13 -12.14 5.30
C VAL A 90 15.84 -12.69 4.70
N SER A 91 15.33 -13.83 5.19
CA SER A 91 14.07 -14.40 4.71
C SER A 91 12.88 -13.49 5.03
N THR A 92 12.83 -12.90 6.22
CA THR A 92 11.82 -11.90 6.58
C THR A 92 11.99 -10.61 5.76
N LEU A 93 13.22 -10.19 5.48
CA LEU A 93 13.47 -9.01 4.66
C LEU A 93 12.92 -9.17 3.23
N ARG A 94 13.16 -10.34 2.62
CA ARG A 94 12.60 -10.71 1.31
C ARG A 94 11.08 -10.79 1.34
N ALA A 95 10.50 -11.35 2.42
CA ALA A 95 9.06 -11.37 2.61
C ALA A 95 8.47 -9.95 2.74
N ASN A 96 9.19 -9.02 3.39
CA ASN A 96 8.76 -7.63 3.49
C ASN A 96 8.74 -6.96 2.12
N ALA A 97 9.83 -7.08 1.35
CA ALA A 97 9.91 -6.56 -0.02
C ALA A 97 8.80 -7.13 -0.92
N GLY A 98 8.55 -8.45 -0.82
CA GLY A 98 7.48 -9.11 -1.56
C GLY A 98 6.08 -8.59 -1.19
N THR A 99 5.85 -8.28 0.07
CA THR A 99 4.59 -7.70 0.55
C THR A 99 4.36 -6.28 0.00
N ILE A 100 5.38 -5.41 0.03
CA ILE A 100 5.31 -4.05 -0.54
C ILE A 100 5.00 -4.12 -2.04
N ARG A 101 5.74 -4.98 -2.75
CA ARG A 101 5.50 -5.26 -4.18
C ARG A 101 4.06 -5.72 -4.43
N ALA A 102 3.56 -6.67 -3.63
CA ALA A 102 2.19 -7.19 -3.78
C ALA A 102 1.12 -6.11 -3.57
N PHE A 103 1.33 -5.18 -2.63
CA PHE A 103 0.45 -4.04 -2.45
C PHE A 103 0.52 -3.08 -3.64
N CYS A 104 1.73 -2.76 -4.14
CA CYS A 104 1.91 -1.96 -5.34
C CYS A 104 1.14 -2.58 -6.52
N TYR A 105 1.22 -3.90 -6.69
CA TYR A 105 0.50 -4.60 -7.77
C TYR A 105 -1.01 -4.39 -7.66
N TYR A 106 -1.55 -4.45 -6.45
CA TYR A 106 -2.96 -4.19 -6.20
C TYR A 106 -3.38 -2.75 -6.53
N VAL A 107 -2.61 -1.73 -6.11
CA VAL A 107 -2.97 -0.33 -6.37
C VAL A 107 -2.71 0.11 -7.82
N THR A 108 -1.86 -0.61 -8.56
CA THR A 108 -1.66 -0.39 -10.00
C THR A 108 -2.63 -1.17 -10.88
N ASP A 109 -3.39 -2.13 -10.34
CA ASP A 109 -4.34 -2.93 -11.12
C ASP A 109 -5.59 -2.09 -11.48
N GLU A 110 -5.78 -1.87 -12.79
CA GLU A 110 -6.86 -1.07 -13.36
C GLU A 110 -8.25 -1.48 -12.88
N ARG A 111 -8.45 -2.75 -12.53
CA ARG A 111 -9.73 -3.29 -12.03
C ARG A 111 -10.19 -2.61 -10.74
N TYR A 112 -9.28 -2.00 -9.98
CA TYR A 112 -9.57 -1.31 -8.73
C TYR A 112 -9.67 0.22 -8.89
N GLY A 113 -9.24 0.76 -10.04
CA GLY A 113 -9.42 2.18 -10.38
C GLY A 113 -8.57 3.18 -9.59
N TRP A 114 -7.62 2.73 -8.77
CA TRP A 114 -6.77 3.60 -7.94
C TRP A 114 -5.90 4.55 -8.76
N ALA A 115 -5.28 4.09 -9.85
CA ALA A 115 -4.49 4.95 -10.73
C ALA A 115 -5.31 6.11 -11.31
N THR A 116 -6.49 5.81 -11.86
CA THR A 116 -7.42 6.83 -12.39
C THR A 116 -7.88 7.81 -11.31
N PHE A 117 -8.11 7.32 -10.09
CA PHE A 117 -8.49 8.17 -8.97
C PHE A 117 -7.34 9.11 -8.57
N CYS A 118 -6.15 8.56 -8.31
CA CYS A 118 -4.99 9.33 -7.89
C CYS A 118 -4.59 10.38 -8.93
N SER A 119 -4.65 10.04 -10.23
CA SER A 119 -4.36 11.01 -11.30
C SER A 119 -5.26 12.24 -11.21
N LYS A 120 -6.54 12.07 -10.87
CA LYS A 120 -7.49 13.19 -10.72
C LYS A 120 -7.35 13.91 -9.38
N ALA A 121 -7.01 13.18 -8.33
CA ALA A 121 -6.98 13.65 -6.96
C ALA A 121 -5.67 14.37 -6.59
N PHE A 122 -4.54 13.88 -7.12
CA PHE A 122 -3.19 14.23 -6.68
C PHE A 122 -2.26 14.58 -7.84
N ASP A 123 -2.74 14.53 -9.09
CA ASP A 123 -1.93 14.73 -10.30
C ASP A 123 -0.76 13.73 -10.41
N ASP A 124 -0.90 12.56 -9.78
CA ASP A 124 0.11 11.49 -9.75
C ASP A 124 -0.56 10.12 -9.63
N VAL A 125 0.16 9.03 -9.90
CA VAL A 125 -0.39 7.66 -9.94
C VAL A 125 0.47 6.67 -9.16
N PRO A 126 -0.12 5.68 -8.47
CA PRO A 126 0.64 4.59 -7.89
C PRO A 126 1.50 3.88 -8.94
N ALA A 127 2.70 3.48 -8.56
CA ALA A 127 3.63 2.78 -9.41
C ALA A 127 4.23 1.55 -8.71
N GLN A 128 4.82 0.64 -9.49
CA GLN A 128 5.68 -0.38 -8.91
C GLN A 128 6.96 0.26 -8.39
N VAL A 129 7.23 0.06 -7.10
CA VAL A 129 8.50 0.38 -6.48
C VAL A 129 9.26 -0.91 -6.24
N GLU A 130 10.22 -1.18 -7.10
CA GLU A 130 11.12 -2.34 -6.93
C GLU A 130 12.43 -1.87 -6.31
N ALA A 131 12.77 -2.41 -5.14
CA ALA A 131 14.14 -2.43 -4.66
C ALA A 131 15.02 -3.30 -5.59
N PRO A 132 16.31 -3.00 -5.76
CA PRO A 132 17.24 -3.86 -6.51
C PRO A 132 17.22 -5.29 -5.96
N ARG A 133 17.30 -6.28 -6.84
CA ARG A 133 17.33 -7.70 -6.42
C ARG A 133 18.61 -7.95 -5.61
N VAL A 134 18.46 -8.23 -4.30
CA VAL A 134 19.51 -8.68 -3.36
C VAL A 134 19.62 -10.19 -3.23
#